data_AF-A0A7V7C6C1-F1
#
_entry.id   AF-A0A7V7C6C1-F1
#
_cell.length_a   1.000
_cell.length_b   1.000
_cell.length_c   1.000
_cell.angle_alpha   90.00
_cell.angle_beta   90.00
_cell.angle_gamma   90.00
#
_symmetry.space_group_name_H-M   'P 1'
#
loop_
_entity.id
_entity.type
_entity.pdbx_description
1 polymer ?
#
loop_
_entity_poly.entity_id
_entity_poly.type
_entity_poly.pdbx_seq_one_letter_code
_entity_poly.pdbx_strand_id
1 'polypeptide(L)'
;MKKSRLLIAVLVCAVMMMGVGYAWWNDVLTVNGTVQTGTFDVDFVNTSIEKIGSENYLEISVNSEQDDVINFTVGNLYPGAEFKVTSGFKNNGSIPVKLGEAKITGINSDEYANAILVDTNNDGTYETTISQWVANIGSYLDTVKIASNQTRTGTFKFQVDPELSNNLQGKSVTFNLTFDWVQFNE
;
A
#
# COMPACT_ATOMS: atom_id res chain seq x y z
N MET A 1 1.80 -16.52 -82.17
CA MET A 1 2.91 -16.69 -81.20
C MET A 1 3.47 -15.37 -80.61
N LYS A 2 3.50 -14.23 -81.33
CA LYS A 2 4.08 -12.96 -80.79
C LYS A 2 3.32 -12.38 -79.58
N LYS A 3 1.98 -12.45 -79.57
CA LYS A 3 1.13 -11.92 -78.47
C LYS A 3 1.24 -12.74 -77.16
N SER A 4 1.35 -14.07 -77.27
CA SER A 4 1.52 -14.95 -76.09
C SER A 4 2.91 -14.82 -75.47
N ARG A 5 3.96 -14.56 -76.26
CA ARG A 5 5.31 -14.27 -75.74
C ARG A 5 5.37 -12.96 -74.94
N LEU A 6 4.62 -11.94 -75.38
CA LEU A 6 4.47 -10.68 -74.64
C LEU A 6 3.75 -10.89 -73.29
N LEU A 7 2.69 -11.70 -73.28
CA LEU A 7 1.90 -11.97 -72.08
C LEU A 7 2.71 -12.74 -71.02
N ILE A 8 3.53 -13.70 -71.47
CA ILE A 8 4.47 -14.41 -70.59
C ILE A 8 5.52 -13.44 -70.01
N ALA A 9 6.05 -12.51 -70.80
CA ALA A 9 7.01 -11.52 -70.31
C ALA A 9 6.41 -10.60 -69.23
N VAL A 10 5.17 -10.13 -69.44
CA VAL A 10 4.46 -9.29 -68.44
C VAL A 10 4.17 -10.08 -67.16
N LEU A 11 3.80 -11.36 -67.28
CA LEU A 11 3.57 -12.23 -66.12
C LEU A 11 4.86 -12.40 -65.30
N VAL A 12 5.99 -12.64 -65.96
CA VAL A 12 7.29 -12.76 -65.28
C VAL A 12 7.67 -11.46 -64.57
N CYS A 13 7.47 -10.31 -65.21
CA CYS A 13 7.71 -9.00 -64.58
C CYS A 13 6.79 -8.77 -63.37
N ALA A 14 5.53 -9.17 -63.43
CA ALA A 14 4.59 -9.03 -62.31
C ALA A 14 5.03 -9.86 -61.09
N VAL A 15 5.47 -11.11 -61.32
CA VAL A 15 5.97 -11.99 -60.25
C VAL A 15 7.26 -11.43 -59.63
N MET A 16 8.15 -10.85 -60.44
CA MET A 16 9.37 -10.19 -59.93
C MET A 16 9.03 -8.98 -59.04
N MET A 17 8.08 -8.14 -59.44
CA MET A 17 7.66 -6.97 -58.64
C MET A 17 6.99 -7.39 -57.32
N MET A 18 6.23 -8.48 -57.32
CA MET A 18 5.64 -9.04 -56.08
C MET A 18 6.73 -9.50 -55.09
N GLY A 19 7.82 -10.10 -55.58
CA GLY A 19 8.96 -10.47 -54.73
C GLY A 19 9.64 -9.27 -54.07
N VAL A 20 9.80 -8.17 -54.81
CA VAL A 20 10.35 -6.91 -54.29
C VAL A 20 9.41 -6.27 -53.26
N GLY A 21 8.10 -6.27 -53.51
CA GLY A 21 7.11 -5.76 -52.56
C GLY A 21 7.10 -6.55 -51.24
N TYR A 22 7.20 -7.89 -51.32
CA TYR A 22 7.30 -8.74 -50.13
C TYR A 22 8.59 -8.49 -49.35
N ALA A 23 9.73 -8.34 -50.04
CA ALA A 23 11.00 -8.05 -49.39
C ALA A 23 11.01 -6.69 -48.70
N TRP A 24 10.38 -5.68 -49.29
CA TRP A 24 10.31 -4.33 -48.72
C TRP A 24 9.36 -4.24 -47.51
N TRP A 25 8.27 -5.00 -47.50
CA TRP A 25 7.37 -5.06 -46.34
C TRP A 25 7.94 -5.95 -45.22
N ASN A 26 8.76 -6.96 -45.54
CA ASN A 26 9.45 -7.77 -44.54
C ASN A 26 10.70 -7.11 -43.95
N ASP A 27 11.00 -5.86 -44.29
CA ASP A 27 12.02 -5.10 -43.58
C ASP A 27 11.48 -4.89 -42.15
N VAL A 28 11.96 -5.72 -41.22
CA VAL A 28 11.50 -5.74 -39.84
C VAL A 28 11.79 -4.38 -39.25
N LEU A 29 10.75 -3.55 -39.11
CA LEU A 29 10.81 -2.30 -38.39
C LEU A 29 11.17 -2.64 -36.94
N THR A 30 12.45 -2.64 -36.63
CA THR A 30 12.98 -2.96 -35.31
C THR A 30 12.81 -1.72 -34.46
N VAL A 31 11.62 -1.55 -33.90
CA VAL A 31 11.35 -0.48 -32.93
C VAL A 31 12.07 -0.86 -31.64
N ASN A 32 13.30 -0.37 -31.48
CA ASN A 32 14.04 -0.46 -30.22
C ASN A 32 13.37 0.47 -29.19
N GLY A 33 12.31 -0.03 -28.55
CA GLY A 33 11.74 0.60 -27.38
C GLY A 33 12.49 0.12 -26.15
N THR A 34 13.26 0.99 -25.50
CA THR A 34 13.69 0.74 -24.12
C THR A 34 12.50 1.01 -23.22
N VAL A 35 11.89 -0.03 -22.66
CA VAL A 35 10.86 0.13 -21.63
C VAL A 35 11.57 0.55 -20.35
N GLN A 36 11.54 1.84 -20.02
CA GLN A 36 11.93 2.30 -18.68
C GLN A 36 10.84 1.85 -17.70
N THR A 37 11.12 0.80 -16.95
CA THR A 37 10.30 0.42 -15.79
C THR A 37 10.73 1.28 -14.60
N GLY A 38 9.78 1.91 -13.92
CA GLY A 38 10.07 2.60 -12.67
C GLY A 38 10.24 1.62 -11.50
N THR A 39 10.78 2.11 -10.39
CA THR A 39 10.99 1.36 -9.15
C THR A 39 9.84 1.61 -8.19
N PHE A 40 9.46 0.58 -7.45
CA PHE A 40 8.45 0.63 -6.39
C PHE A 40 9.16 0.38 -5.06
N ASP A 41 9.03 1.31 -4.13
CA ASP A 41 9.73 1.27 -2.84
C ASP A 41 9.04 2.22 -1.85
N VAL A 42 8.45 1.69 -0.77
CA VAL A 42 7.71 2.47 0.23
C VAL A 42 8.16 2.07 1.63
N ASP A 43 8.80 3.01 2.33
CA ASP A 43 9.34 2.79 3.67
C ASP A 43 8.55 3.50 4.76
N PHE A 44 8.54 2.91 5.94
CA PHE A 44 8.10 3.57 7.16
C PHE A 44 9.19 4.50 7.70
N VAL A 45 8.83 5.75 7.98
CA VAL A 45 9.73 6.77 8.50
C VAL A 45 9.10 7.53 9.66
N ASN A 46 9.92 7.94 10.63
CA ASN A 46 9.50 8.84 11.72
C ASN A 46 8.28 8.37 12.53
N THR A 47 8.24 7.09 12.91
CA THR A 47 7.20 6.60 13.83
C THR A 47 7.43 7.14 15.24
N SER A 48 6.41 7.78 15.79
CA SER A 48 6.41 8.38 17.12
C SER A 48 5.11 8.08 17.84
N ILE A 49 5.21 7.99 19.17
CA ILE A 49 4.09 7.66 20.05
C ILE A 49 4.01 8.73 21.11
N GLU A 50 2.81 9.25 21.31
CA GLU A 50 2.51 10.22 22.35
C GLU A 50 1.40 9.66 23.23
N LYS A 51 1.68 9.48 24.52
CA LYS A 51 0.68 9.08 25.50
C LYS A 51 -0.12 10.33 25.90
N ILE A 52 -1.44 10.21 25.97
CA ILE A 52 -2.33 11.34 26.24
C ILE A 52 -2.93 11.14 27.64
N GLY A 53 -2.81 12.17 28.48
CA GLY A 53 -3.33 12.19 29.85
C GLY A 53 -2.26 12.44 30.91
N SER A 54 -2.71 12.82 32.11
CA SER A 54 -1.81 13.18 33.23
C SER A 54 -1.25 11.95 33.97
N GLU A 55 -1.86 10.78 33.77
CA GLU A 55 -1.47 9.54 34.43
C GLU A 55 -1.08 8.54 33.34
N ASN A 56 0.21 8.53 33.00
CA ASN A 56 0.78 7.69 31.94
C ASN A 56 0.87 6.23 32.39
N TYR A 57 -0.26 5.52 32.38
CA TYR A 57 -0.31 4.11 32.74
C TYR A 57 0.16 3.19 31.60
N LEU A 58 0.10 3.62 30.35
CA LEU A 58 0.41 2.76 29.19
C LEU A 58 1.92 2.55 29.00
N GLU A 59 2.31 1.33 28.65
CA GLU A 59 3.65 0.97 28.20
C GLU A 59 3.62 0.65 26.71
N ILE A 60 3.95 1.61 25.85
CA ILE A 60 3.86 1.41 24.40
C ILE A 60 5.26 1.25 23.82
N SER A 61 5.47 0.16 23.10
CA SER A 61 6.67 -0.04 22.28
C SER A 61 6.27 -0.27 20.83
N VAL A 62 7.06 0.30 19.93
CA VAL A 62 6.97 0.07 18.49
C VAL A 62 8.30 -0.47 18.02
N ASN A 63 8.24 -1.61 17.35
CA ASN A 63 9.38 -2.14 16.61
C ASN A 63 9.02 -2.12 15.11
N SER A 64 9.78 -1.34 14.34
CA SER A 64 9.67 -1.22 12.88
C SER A 64 10.94 -1.71 12.18
N GLU A 65 11.65 -2.69 12.77
CA GLU A 65 12.91 -3.24 12.25
C GLU A 65 12.72 -4.18 11.05
N GLN A 66 11.48 -4.49 10.67
CA GLN A 66 11.15 -5.28 9.48
C GLN A 66 10.51 -4.36 8.45
N ASP A 67 11.12 -4.30 7.27
CA ASP A 67 10.55 -3.68 6.07
C ASP A 67 9.09 -4.14 5.95
N ASP A 68 8.18 -3.18 5.81
CA ASP A 68 6.73 -3.36 5.60
C ASP A 68 5.83 -3.69 6.82
N VAL A 69 6.38 -3.96 8.02
CA VAL A 69 5.57 -4.32 9.20
C VAL A 69 5.89 -3.46 10.41
N ILE A 70 4.87 -2.80 10.96
CA ILE A 70 4.99 -2.14 12.26
C ILE A 70 4.41 -3.05 13.35
N ASN A 71 5.26 -3.47 14.28
CA ASN A 71 4.84 -4.22 15.46
C ASN A 71 4.54 -3.24 16.59
N PHE A 72 3.28 -3.18 17.02
CA PHE A 72 2.82 -2.40 18.16
C PHE A 72 2.65 -3.31 19.36
N THR A 73 3.21 -2.92 20.50
CA THR A 73 2.88 -3.53 21.80
C THR A 73 2.36 -2.44 22.72
N VAL A 74 1.12 -2.61 23.19
CA VAL A 74 0.47 -1.75 24.18
C VAL A 74 0.36 -2.56 25.47
N GLY A 75 1.24 -2.25 26.41
CA GLY A 75 1.30 -2.82 27.75
C GLY A 75 0.55 -1.98 28.78
N ASN A 76 0.23 -2.64 29.90
CA ASN A 76 -0.59 -2.11 30.98
C ASN A 76 -1.90 -1.49 30.48
N LEU A 77 -2.70 -2.30 29.76
CA LEU A 77 -4.02 -1.94 29.27
C LEU A 77 -4.87 -1.39 30.42
N TYR A 78 -4.98 -0.07 30.50
CA TYR A 78 -5.72 0.62 31.54
C TYR A 78 -6.97 1.23 30.90
N PRO A 79 -8.18 0.90 31.39
CA PRO A 79 -9.43 1.37 30.78
C PRO A 79 -9.46 2.90 30.66
N GLY A 80 -9.80 3.39 29.46
CA GLY A 80 -9.86 4.82 29.16
C GLY A 80 -8.51 5.51 28.94
N ALA A 81 -7.39 4.79 28.98
CA ALA A 81 -6.09 5.38 28.66
C ALA A 81 -5.96 5.65 27.16
N GLU A 82 -5.43 6.83 26.82
CA GLU A 82 -5.36 7.31 25.45
C GLU A 82 -3.91 7.42 24.96
N PHE A 83 -3.71 7.18 23.68
CA PHE A 83 -2.43 7.38 23.02
C PHE A 83 -2.60 7.73 21.55
N LYS A 84 -1.59 8.41 21.01
CA LYS A 84 -1.53 8.84 19.62
C LYS A 84 -0.30 8.25 18.98
N VAL A 85 -0.50 7.64 17.82
CA VAL A 85 0.59 7.13 16.98
C VAL A 85 0.68 8.00 15.74
N THR A 86 1.86 8.50 15.46
CA THR A 86 2.16 9.21 14.21
C THR A 86 3.24 8.44 13.46
N SER A 87 2.98 8.08 12.22
CA SER A 87 3.94 7.39 11.36
C SER A 87 3.96 8.01 9.97
N GLY A 88 5.14 8.11 9.38
CA GLY A 88 5.36 8.58 8.02
C GLY A 88 5.55 7.43 7.06
N PHE A 89 5.07 7.60 5.84
CA PHE A 89 5.21 6.68 4.72
C PHE A 89 5.96 7.42 3.61
N LYS A 90 7.16 6.97 3.27
CA LYS A 90 8.00 7.59 2.25
C LYS A 90 8.08 6.69 1.02
N ASN A 91 7.61 7.20 -0.12
CA ASN A 91 7.79 6.54 -1.40
C ASN A 91 9.17 6.90 -1.96
N ASN A 92 10.15 5.99 -1.85
CA ASN A 92 11.47 6.13 -2.47
C ASN A 92 11.48 5.65 -3.94
N GLY A 93 10.37 5.06 -4.39
CA GLY A 93 10.18 4.62 -5.77
C GLY A 93 10.09 5.77 -6.76
N SER A 94 10.34 5.47 -8.04
CA SER A 94 10.17 6.42 -9.15
C SER A 94 8.74 6.47 -9.70
N ILE A 95 7.81 5.67 -9.14
CA ILE A 95 6.40 5.61 -9.55
C ILE A 95 5.48 6.03 -8.39
N PRO A 96 4.38 6.78 -8.65
CA PRO A 96 3.35 7.05 -7.65
C PRO A 96 2.67 5.79 -7.13
N VAL A 97 2.39 5.77 -5.82
CA VAL A 97 1.73 4.66 -5.13
C VAL A 97 0.46 5.12 -4.44
N LYS A 98 -0.50 4.21 -4.31
CA LYS A 98 -1.68 4.37 -3.45
C LYS A 98 -1.77 3.21 -2.48
N LEU A 99 -2.43 3.44 -1.35
CA LEU A 99 -2.68 2.37 -0.40
C LEU A 99 -3.68 1.38 -1.03
N GLY A 100 -3.30 0.11 -1.09
CA GLY A 100 -4.11 -0.95 -1.65
C GLY A 100 -4.88 -1.72 -0.57
N GLU A 101 -4.21 -2.08 0.52
CA GLU A 101 -4.85 -2.78 1.64
C GLU A 101 -4.11 -2.44 2.94
N ALA A 102 -4.80 -2.51 4.08
CA ALA A 102 -4.12 -2.63 5.37
C ALA A 102 -4.60 -3.88 6.08
N LYS A 103 -3.68 -4.53 6.77
CA LYS A 103 -3.91 -5.79 7.47
C LYS A 103 -3.43 -5.67 8.91
N ILE A 104 -4.17 -6.29 9.81
CA ILE A 104 -3.78 -6.47 11.21
C ILE A 104 -3.59 -7.95 11.49
N THR A 105 -2.44 -8.31 12.07
CA THR A 105 -2.09 -9.68 12.40
C THR A 105 -1.45 -9.75 13.79
N GLY A 106 -1.23 -10.96 14.31
CA GLY A 106 -0.52 -11.14 15.58
C GLY A 106 -1.30 -10.80 16.84
N ILE A 107 -2.59 -10.49 16.74
CA ILE A 107 -3.46 -10.30 17.92
C ILE A 107 -3.77 -11.65 18.56
N ASN A 108 -3.55 -11.74 19.88
CA ASN A 108 -3.70 -12.98 20.65
C ASN A 108 -5.13 -13.54 20.72
N SER A 109 -6.17 -12.69 20.64
CA SER A 109 -7.59 -13.07 20.54
C SER A 109 -8.48 -11.88 20.18
N ASP A 110 -9.73 -12.14 19.76
CA ASP A 110 -10.74 -11.09 19.49
C ASP A 110 -10.98 -10.18 20.71
N GLU A 111 -10.84 -10.72 21.92
CA GLU A 111 -10.94 -9.97 23.17
C GLU A 111 -9.85 -8.89 23.29
N TYR A 112 -8.60 -9.19 22.90
CA TYR A 112 -7.53 -8.18 22.84
C TYR A 112 -7.70 -7.22 21.66
N ALA A 113 -8.33 -7.66 20.57
CA ALA A 113 -8.63 -6.79 19.42
C ALA A 113 -9.69 -5.74 19.78
N ASN A 114 -10.68 -6.11 20.57
CA ASN A 114 -11.75 -5.22 21.01
C ASN A 114 -11.29 -4.28 22.14
N ALA A 115 -10.18 -4.59 22.81
CA ALA A 115 -9.61 -3.78 23.88
C ALA A 115 -9.08 -2.40 23.42
N ILE A 116 -8.84 -2.21 22.12
CA ILE A 116 -8.33 -0.96 21.55
C ILE A 116 -9.37 -0.38 20.60
N LEU A 117 -9.79 0.84 20.91
CA LEU A 117 -10.69 1.66 20.13
C LEU A 117 -9.90 2.74 19.38
N VAL A 118 -10.39 3.13 18.21
CA VAL A 118 -9.76 4.10 17.30
C VAL A 118 -10.72 5.26 17.07
N ASP A 119 -10.20 6.48 17.19
CA ASP A 119 -10.89 7.70 16.76
C ASP A 119 -10.63 7.88 15.25
N THR A 120 -11.63 7.54 14.44
CA THR A 120 -11.49 7.44 12.98
C THR A 120 -11.70 8.77 12.25
N ASN A 121 -12.41 9.71 12.85
CA ASN A 121 -12.77 11.00 12.26
C ASN A 121 -12.13 12.18 13.01
N ASN A 122 -11.32 11.90 14.02
CA ASN A 122 -10.63 12.86 14.88
C ASN A 122 -11.60 13.81 15.60
N ASP A 123 -12.80 13.33 15.95
CA ASP A 123 -13.80 14.10 16.69
C ASP A 123 -13.68 13.95 18.22
N GLY A 124 -12.77 13.08 18.69
CA GLY A 124 -12.57 12.80 20.10
C GLY A 124 -13.49 11.70 20.67
N THR A 125 -14.23 11.00 19.82
CA THR A 125 -15.01 9.80 20.18
C THR A 125 -14.31 8.55 19.67
N TYR A 126 -14.36 7.48 20.47
CA TYR A 126 -13.68 6.22 20.22
C TYR A 126 -14.72 5.11 20.08
N GLU A 127 -15.33 4.98 18.90
CA GLU A 127 -16.47 4.06 18.69
C GLU A 127 -16.13 2.79 17.90
N THR A 128 -14.95 2.73 17.28
CA THR A 128 -14.57 1.65 16.36
C THR A 128 -13.40 0.85 16.91
N THR A 129 -13.51 -0.49 16.96
CA THR A 129 -12.37 -1.33 17.37
C THR A 129 -11.27 -1.33 16.33
N ILE A 130 -10.03 -1.61 16.73
CA ILE A 130 -8.90 -1.63 15.78
C ILE A 130 -9.11 -2.60 14.61
N SER A 131 -9.75 -3.75 14.86
CA SER A 131 -10.09 -4.71 13.81
C SER A 131 -11.15 -4.18 12.84
N GLN A 132 -12.18 -3.50 13.36
CA GLN A 132 -13.20 -2.85 12.52
C GLN A 132 -12.60 -1.69 11.72
N TRP A 133 -11.71 -0.91 12.33
CA TRP A 133 -11.03 0.19 11.65
C TRP A 133 -10.18 -0.31 10.48
N VAL A 134 -9.38 -1.36 10.68
CA VAL A 134 -8.57 -1.96 9.60
C VAL A 134 -9.45 -2.56 8.51
N ALA A 135 -10.54 -3.23 8.86
CA ALA A 135 -11.50 -3.74 7.88
C ALA A 135 -12.18 -2.61 7.06
N ASN A 136 -12.42 -1.45 7.70
CA ASN A 136 -13.05 -0.29 7.09
C ASN A 136 -12.07 0.64 6.36
N ILE A 137 -10.75 0.41 6.45
CA ILE A 137 -9.75 1.21 5.74
C ILE A 137 -9.99 1.18 4.22
N GLY A 138 -10.64 0.11 3.74
CA GLY A 138 -11.06 -0.11 2.36
C GLY A 138 -11.75 1.09 1.71
N SER A 139 -12.59 1.81 2.46
CA SER A 139 -13.33 2.98 1.95
C SER A 139 -12.45 4.23 1.80
N TYR A 140 -11.26 4.24 2.38
CA TYR A 140 -10.32 5.36 2.38
C TYR A 140 -9.08 5.11 1.51
N LEU A 141 -8.90 3.91 0.96
CA LEU A 141 -7.73 3.49 0.17
C LEU A 141 -7.40 4.45 -0.96
N ASP A 142 -8.40 4.87 -1.75
CA ASP A 142 -8.19 5.75 -2.90
C ASP A 142 -7.81 7.20 -2.50
N THR A 143 -7.96 7.58 -1.23
CA THR A 143 -7.57 8.90 -0.73
C THR A 143 -6.10 8.95 -0.28
N VAL A 144 -5.48 7.78 -0.06
CA VAL A 144 -4.11 7.67 0.42
C VAL A 144 -3.18 7.41 -0.75
N LYS A 145 -2.74 8.49 -1.38
CA LYS A 145 -1.78 8.51 -2.49
C LYS A 145 -0.49 9.20 -2.07
N ILE A 146 0.63 8.69 -2.56
CA ILE A 146 1.98 9.24 -2.33
C ILE A 146 2.71 9.27 -3.68
N ALA A 147 3.03 10.48 -4.15
CA ALA A 147 3.83 10.65 -5.36
C ALA A 147 5.26 10.15 -5.15
N SER A 148 5.99 9.93 -6.25
CA SER A 148 7.40 9.52 -6.20
C SER A 148 8.23 10.49 -5.36
N ASN A 149 9.12 9.95 -4.52
CA ASN A 149 10.02 10.70 -3.64
C ASN A 149 9.29 11.64 -2.66
N GLN A 150 8.03 11.35 -2.31
CA GLN A 150 7.28 12.11 -1.32
C GLN A 150 7.06 11.29 -0.05
N THR A 151 6.87 12.00 1.06
CA THR A 151 6.47 11.42 2.35
C THR A 151 5.08 11.90 2.70
N ARG A 152 4.24 10.98 3.17
CA ARG A 152 2.93 11.28 3.76
C ARG A 152 2.92 10.83 5.21
N THR A 153 2.47 11.69 6.11
CA THR A 153 2.35 11.37 7.54
C THR A 153 0.90 11.08 7.88
N GLY A 154 0.67 9.98 8.61
CA GLY A 154 -0.61 9.64 9.20
C GLY A 154 -0.51 9.71 10.72
N THR A 155 -1.56 10.25 11.34
CA THR A 155 -1.71 10.27 12.80
C THR A 155 -3.03 9.62 13.17
N PHE A 156 -2.97 8.65 14.07
CA PHE A 156 -4.13 7.92 14.57
C PHE A 156 -4.16 8.05 16.10
N LYS A 157 -5.35 8.26 16.64
CA LYS A 157 -5.60 8.30 18.08
C LYS A 157 -6.30 7.01 18.48
N PHE A 158 -5.84 6.45 19.58
CA PHE A 158 -6.33 5.21 20.15
C PHE A 158 -6.71 5.42 21.60
N GLN A 159 -7.68 4.65 22.06
CA GLN A 159 -8.09 4.59 23.45
C GLN A 159 -8.27 3.12 23.83
N VAL A 160 -7.81 2.75 25.02
CA VAL A 160 -8.16 1.46 25.60
C VAL A 160 -9.61 1.51 26.02
N ASP A 161 -10.41 0.51 25.63
CA ASP A 161 -11.84 0.44 25.90
C ASP A 161 -12.13 0.79 27.38
N PRO A 162 -12.92 1.85 27.67
CA PRO A 162 -13.32 2.18 29.03
C PRO A 162 -14.09 1.07 29.74
N GLU A 163 -14.76 0.20 28.98
CA GLU A 163 -15.51 -0.96 29.48
C GLU A 163 -14.67 -2.26 29.48
N LEU A 164 -13.34 -2.14 29.29
CA LEU A 164 -12.44 -3.28 29.28
C LEU A 164 -12.61 -4.16 30.53
N SER A 165 -12.76 -5.45 30.29
CA SER A 165 -12.92 -6.43 31.36
C SER A 165 -11.68 -6.50 32.27
N ASN A 166 -11.91 -6.60 33.58
CA ASN A 166 -10.85 -6.59 34.61
C ASN A 166 -9.76 -7.68 34.41
N ASN A 167 -10.05 -8.74 33.66
CA ASN A 167 -9.10 -9.81 33.33
C ASN A 167 -8.03 -9.37 32.32
N LEU A 168 -8.23 -8.27 31.60
CA LEU A 168 -7.28 -7.69 30.63
C LEU A 168 -6.54 -6.48 31.20
N GLN A 169 -7.07 -5.88 32.26
CA GLN A 169 -6.41 -4.76 32.93
C GLN A 169 -5.00 -5.16 33.36
N GLY A 170 -4.01 -4.33 33.02
CA GLY A 170 -2.60 -4.60 33.36
C GLY A 170 -1.91 -5.62 32.46
N LYS A 171 -2.60 -6.21 31.48
CA LYS A 171 -1.98 -7.05 30.45
C LYS A 171 -1.45 -6.22 29.28
N SER A 172 -0.77 -6.90 28.37
CA SER A 172 -0.26 -6.33 27.13
C SER A 172 -0.92 -6.97 25.92
N VAL A 173 -1.22 -6.16 24.92
CA VAL A 173 -1.61 -6.61 23.58
C VAL A 173 -0.50 -6.25 22.60
N THR A 174 -0.17 -7.21 21.74
CA THR A 174 0.73 -7.00 20.62
C THR A 174 -0.06 -7.22 19.34
N PHE A 175 0.15 -6.36 18.35
CA PHE A 175 -0.43 -6.49 17.03
C PHE A 175 0.51 -5.91 15.98
N ASN A 176 0.43 -6.47 14.79
CA ASN A 176 1.26 -6.09 13.66
C ASN A 176 0.36 -5.43 12.62
N LEU A 177 0.74 -4.24 12.19
CA LEU A 177 0.04 -3.50 11.15
C LEU A 177 0.89 -3.50 9.88
N THR A 178 0.32 -4.02 8.81
CA THR A 178 0.93 -4.11 7.49
C THR A 178 0.11 -3.28 6.51
N PHE A 179 0.78 -2.52 5.65
CA PHE A 179 0.15 -1.69 4.64
C PHE A 179 0.65 -2.12 3.26
N ASP A 180 -0.23 -2.71 2.46
CA ASP A 180 0.08 -3.14 1.10
C ASP A 180 -0.15 -1.98 0.14
N TRP A 181 0.93 -1.49 -0.45
CA TRP A 181 0.91 -0.40 -1.42
C TRP A 181 0.78 -0.94 -2.85
N VAL A 182 0.06 -0.22 -3.71
CA VAL A 182 -0.08 -0.56 -5.13
C VAL A 182 0.28 0.62 -6.00
N GLN A 183 0.88 0.35 -7.15
CA GLN A 183 1.06 1.37 -8.18
C GLN A 183 -0.29 1.94 -8.60
N PHE A 184 -0.36 3.25 -8.79
CA PHE A 184 -1.48 3.86 -9.51
C PHE A 184 -0.95 4.76 -10.62
N ASN A 185 -1.65 4.74 -11.74
CA ASN A 185 -1.41 5.68 -12.83
C ASN A 185 -2.38 6.85 -12.62
N GLU A 186 -1.87 8.08 -12.59
CA GLU A 186 -2.69 9.29 -12.69
C GLU A 186 -3.36 9.41 -14.06
#